data_AF-G4CRV9-F1
#
_entry.id   AF-G4CRV9-F1
#
_cell.length_a   1.000
_cell.length_b   1.000
_cell.length_c   1.000
_cell.angle_alpha   90.00
_cell.angle_beta   90.00
_cell.angle_gamma   90.00
#
_symmetry.space_group_name_H-M   'P 1'
#
loop_
_entity.id
_entity.type
_entity.pdbx_description
1 polymer ?
#
loop_
_entity_poly.entity_id
_entity_poly.type
_entity_poly.pdbx_seq_one_letter_code
_entity_poly.pdbx_strand_id
1 'polypeptide(L)'
;MFYFNKIERLSGQIAFYHKVLNHHAPWFLLATIAAWSLGSSHPIQGLISLLLIAYFYRVIMLNDLKEKYGNELIIDGWKIHIKKAIDMLETDIRKNCMTEQQQEVLNLLQEKCSSQIKLKNIFRNRPFLVAYLFFAWAFWDLLESNLRALSKIF
;
A
#
# COMPACT_ATOMS: atom_id res chain seq x y z
N MET A 1 7.85 -10.91 26.53
CA MET A 1 6.38 -10.82 26.35
C MET A 1 5.93 -9.53 25.63
N PHE A 2 6.41 -8.34 26.02
CA PHE A 2 6.01 -7.05 25.40
C PHE A 2 6.31 -6.93 23.89
N TYR A 3 7.54 -7.25 23.47
CA TYR A 3 7.93 -7.18 22.05
C TYR A 3 7.23 -8.24 21.18
N PHE A 4 6.99 -9.43 21.71
CA PHE A 4 6.20 -10.47 21.04
C PHE A 4 4.80 -9.95 20.69
N ASN A 5 4.11 -9.32 21.64
CA ASN A 5 2.79 -8.72 21.39
C ASN A 5 2.84 -7.59 20.35
N LYS A 6 3.87 -6.74 20.38
CA LYS A 6 4.07 -5.70 19.35
C LYS A 6 4.27 -6.30 17.95
N ILE A 7 5.08 -7.36 17.84
CA ILE A 7 5.34 -8.06 16.57
C ILE A 7 4.05 -8.73 16.06
N GLU A 8 3.29 -9.40 16.94
CA GLU A 8 2.00 -10.03 16.61
C GLU A 8 1.02 -8.99 16.04
N ARG A 9 0.91 -7.83 16.70
CA ARG A 9 0.04 -6.72 16.26
C ARG A 9 0.48 -6.16 14.92
N LEU A 10 1.77 -5.90 14.74
CA LEU A 10 2.31 -5.38 13.48
C LEU A 10 2.07 -6.36 12.33
N SER A 11 2.35 -7.65 12.55
CA SER A 11 2.06 -8.73 11.59
C SER A 11 0.58 -8.78 11.21
N GLY A 12 -0.31 -8.69 12.20
CA GLY A 12 -1.76 -8.63 11.97
C GLY A 12 -2.18 -7.43 11.12
N GLN A 13 -1.62 -6.25 11.39
CA GLN A 13 -1.88 -5.04 10.61
C GLN A 13 -1.36 -5.16 9.17
N ILE A 14 -0.17 -5.73 8.95
CA ILE A 14 0.38 -5.99 7.60
C ILE A 14 -0.53 -6.95 6.83
N ALA A 15 -0.93 -8.06 7.44
CA ALA A 15 -1.80 -9.03 6.81
C ALA A 15 -3.17 -8.43 6.47
N PHE A 16 -3.73 -7.62 7.36
CA PHE A 16 -4.99 -6.93 7.12
C PHE A 16 -4.88 -5.86 6.05
N TYR A 17 -3.79 -5.09 6.02
CA TYR A 17 -3.51 -4.14 4.95
C TYR A 17 -3.54 -4.83 3.59
N HIS A 18 -2.83 -5.94 3.42
CA HIS A 18 -2.87 -6.69 2.16
C HIS A 18 -4.25 -7.29 1.84
N LYS A 19 -5.02 -7.70 2.86
CA LYS A 19 -6.39 -8.18 2.66
C LYS A 19 -7.29 -7.09 2.09
N VAL A 20 -7.29 -5.91 2.72
CA VAL A 20 -8.10 -4.77 2.29
C VAL A 20 -7.65 -4.27 0.91
N LEU A 21 -6.34 -4.32 0.65
CA LEU A 21 -5.73 -3.95 -0.64
C LEU A 21 -6.23 -4.83 -1.79
N ASN A 22 -6.46 -6.12 -1.54
CA ASN A 22 -7.06 -6.97 -2.57
C ASN A 22 -8.58 -6.84 -2.61
N HIS A 23 -9.22 -6.57 -1.47
CA HIS A 23 -10.68 -6.46 -1.39
C HIS A 23 -11.19 -5.30 -2.25
N HIS A 24 -10.52 -4.15 -2.22
CA HIS A 24 -10.91 -2.98 -3.02
C HIS A 24 -10.34 -2.96 -4.43
N ALA A 25 -9.42 -3.88 -4.78
CA ALA A 25 -8.77 -3.90 -6.09
C ALA A 25 -9.74 -3.95 -7.29
N PRO A 26 -10.86 -4.70 -7.26
CA PRO A 26 -11.84 -4.67 -8.35
C PRO A 26 -12.46 -3.29 -8.56
N TRP A 27 -12.78 -2.57 -7.47
CA TRP A 27 -13.31 -1.21 -7.53
C TRP A 27 -12.29 -0.23 -8.10
N PHE A 28 -11.03 -0.37 -7.70
CA PHE A 28 -9.92 0.40 -8.25
C PHE A 28 -9.77 0.19 -9.76
N LEU A 29 -9.83 -1.07 -10.21
CA LEU A 29 -9.76 -1.43 -11.62
C LEU A 29 -10.93 -0.82 -12.42
N LEU A 30 -12.16 -1.00 -11.94
CA LEU A 30 -13.35 -0.46 -12.60
C LEU A 30 -13.32 1.07 -12.71
N ALA A 31 -12.95 1.75 -11.63
CA ALA A 31 -12.81 3.20 -11.64
C ALA A 31 -11.71 3.66 -12.62
N THR A 32 -10.60 2.94 -12.68
CA THR A 32 -9.50 3.20 -13.62
C THR A 32 -9.96 3.05 -15.06
N ILE A 33 -10.72 1.99 -15.39
CA ILE A 33 -11.28 1.78 -16.73
C ILE A 33 -12.19 2.94 -17.12
N ALA A 34 -13.06 3.39 -16.20
CA ALA A 34 -13.96 4.51 -16.46
C ALA A 34 -13.20 5.83 -16.71
N ALA A 35 -12.20 6.14 -15.88
CA ALA A 35 -11.37 7.33 -16.05
C ALA A 35 -10.53 7.31 -17.34
N TRP A 36 -10.00 6.14 -17.70
CA TRP A 36 -9.29 5.96 -18.96
C TRP A 36 -10.21 6.14 -20.17
N SER A 37 -11.41 5.54 -20.12
CA SER A 37 -12.43 5.73 -21.17
C SER A 37 -12.82 7.20 -21.33
N LEU A 38 -12.96 7.96 -20.24
CA LEU A 38 -13.22 9.40 -20.28
C LEU A 38 -12.06 10.16 -20.94
N GLY A 39 -10.82 9.76 -20.64
CA GLY A 39 -9.60 10.37 -21.16
C GLY A 39 -9.47 10.34 -22.69
N SER A 40 -10.15 9.42 -23.36
CA SER A 40 -10.22 9.37 -24.83
C SER A 40 -10.81 10.65 -25.46
N SER A 41 -11.79 11.26 -24.79
CA SER A 41 -12.48 12.48 -25.24
C SER A 41 -12.04 13.71 -24.45
N HIS A 42 -11.61 13.50 -23.21
CA HIS A 42 -11.30 14.55 -22.24
C HIS A 42 -10.00 14.21 -21.49
N PRO A 43 -8.83 14.35 -22.15
CA PRO A 43 -7.57 13.76 -21.68
C PRO A 43 -7.07 14.36 -20.36
N ILE A 44 -7.29 15.65 -20.13
CA ILE A 44 -6.94 16.32 -18.86
C ILE A 44 -7.86 15.80 -17.74
N GLN A 45 -9.18 15.75 -17.98
CA GLN A 45 -10.16 15.25 -17.01
C GLN A 45 -9.92 13.78 -16.67
N GLY A 46 -9.54 12.95 -17.66
CA GLY A 46 -9.16 11.56 -17.44
C GLY A 46 -7.94 11.43 -16.52
N LEU A 47 -6.90 12.24 -16.76
CA LEU A 47 -5.69 12.24 -15.92
C LEU A 47 -5.99 12.68 -14.48
N ILE A 48 -6.77 13.75 -14.30
CA ILE A 48 -7.22 14.21 -12.98
C ILE A 48 -8.03 13.11 -12.27
N SER A 49 -8.92 12.43 -13.00
CA SER A 49 -9.74 11.35 -12.46
C SER A 49 -8.87 10.18 -11.97
N LEU A 50 -7.82 9.79 -12.71
CA LEU A 50 -6.88 8.76 -12.27
C LEU A 50 -6.14 9.16 -10.97
N LEU A 51 -5.70 10.41 -10.85
CA LEU A 51 -5.06 10.89 -9.62
C LEU A 51 -6.02 10.84 -8.42
N LEU A 52 -7.28 11.25 -8.63
CA LEU A 52 -8.32 11.20 -7.60
C LEU A 52 -8.63 9.75 -7.18
N ILE A 53 -8.75 8.83 -8.14
CA ILE A 53 -8.98 7.40 -7.86
C ILE A 53 -7.85 6.84 -6.99
N ALA A 54 -6.58 7.11 -7.33
CA ALA A 54 -5.44 6.66 -6.53
C ALA A 54 -5.47 7.24 -5.10
N TYR A 55 -5.85 8.52 -4.96
CA TYR A 55 -6.00 9.17 -3.66
C TYR A 55 -7.12 8.54 -2.83
N PHE A 56 -8.33 8.45 -3.37
CA PHE A 56 -9.48 7.88 -2.66
C PHE A 56 -9.29 6.41 -2.34
N TYR A 57 -8.69 5.64 -3.24
CA TYR A 57 -8.33 4.26 -2.98
C TYR A 57 -7.44 4.14 -1.74
N ARG A 58 -6.39 4.97 -1.65
CA ARG A 58 -5.55 5.02 -0.45
C ARG A 58 -6.32 5.47 0.79
N VAL A 59 -7.23 6.43 0.68
CA VAL A 59 -8.03 6.90 1.83
C VAL A 59 -8.93 5.78 2.37
N ILE A 60 -9.65 5.09 1.49
CA ILE A 60 -10.52 3.95 1.87
C ILE A 60 -9.70 2.87 2.58
N MET A 61 -8.57 2.48 2.00
CA MET A 61 -7.62 1.53 2.59
C MET A 61 -7.20 1.89 4.02
N LEU A 62 -6.96 3.17 4.29
CA LEU A 62 -6.51 3.64 5.59
C LEU A 62 -7.66 3.80 6.58
N ASN A 63 -8.85 4.13 6.10
CA ASN A 63 -10.05 4.15 6.92
C ASN A 63 -10.39 2.76 7.45
N ASP A 64 -10.34 1.71 6.62
CA ASP A 64 -10.57 0.33 7.05
C ASP A 64 -9.54 -0.12 8.10
N LEU A 65 -8.27 0.29 7.93
CA LEU A 65 -7.22 0.03 8.92
C LEU A 65 -7.51 0.74 10.25
N LYS A 66 -7.92 2.01 10.20
CA LYS A 66 -8.30 2.79 11.39
C LYS A 66 -9.54 2.25 12.08
N GLU A 67 -10.53 1.82 11.32
CA GLU A 67 -11.75 1.22 11.86
C GLU A 67 -11.43 -0.07 12.64
N LYS A 68 -10.53 -0.90 12.11
CA LYS A 68 -10.17 -2.17 12.75
C LYS A 68 -9.23 -2.01 13.96
N TYR A 69 -8.22 -1.14 13.87
CA TYR A 69 -7.15 -1.06 14.87
C TYR A 69 -7.23 0.17 15.78
N GLY A 70 -8.02 1.18 15.43
CA GLY A 70 -8.23 2.39 16.22
C GLY A 70 -6.94 3.03 16.70
N ASN A 71 -6.84 3.23 18.01
CA ASN A 71 -5.67 3.81 18.68
C ASN A 71 -4.43 2.90 18.69
N GLU A 72 -4.58 1.62 18.36
CA GLU A 72 -3.46 0.67 18.27
C GLU A 72 -2.81 0.62 16.89
N LEU A 73 -3.24 1.48 15.96
CA LEU A 73 -2.71 1.52 14.59
C LEU A 73 -1.25 1.98 14.57
N ILE A 74 -0.37 1.10 14.07
CA ILE A 74 1.07 1.36 13.89
C ILE A 74 1.31 1.84 12.46
N ILE A 75 0.61 1.23 11.49
CA ILE A 75 0.72 1.58 10.06
C ILE A 75 -0.36 2.60 9.71
N ASP A 76 -0.05 3.89 9.86
CA ASP A 76 -0.95 5.00 9.48
C ASP A 76 -0.90 5.31 7.97
N GLY A 77 0.06 4.72 7.23
CA GLY A 77 0.16 4.80 5.77
C GLY A 77 0.41 6.19 5.18
N TRP A 78 0.19 7.27 5.93
CA TRP A 78 0.56 8.66 5.63
C TRP A 78 1.94 9.02 6.18
N LYS A 79 2.18 8.70 7.46
CA LYS A 79 3.43 9.03 8.18
C LYS A 79 4.35 7.84 8.40
N ILE A 80 3.75 6.65 8.50
CA ILE A 80 4.44 5.39 8.80
C ILE A 80 3.94 4.32 7.83
N HIS A 81 4.78 3.99 6.85
CA HIS A 81 4.58 2.84 5.97
C HIS A 81 5.08 1.55 6.64
N ILE A 82 4.61 0.40 6.15
CA ILE A 82 4.96 -0.93 6.69
C ILE A 82 6.46 -1.09 6.94
N LYS A 83 7.31 -0.74 5.96
CA LYS A 83 8.78 -0.85 6.09
C LYS A 83 9.30 0.00 7.26
N LYS A 84 8.86 1.26 7.34
CA LYS A 84 9.24 2.16 8.43
C LYS A 84 8.76 1.65 9.79
N ALA A 85 7.57 1.05 9.88
CA ALA A 85 7.08 0.44 11.11
C ALA A 85 7.96 -0.74 11.57
N ILE A 86 8.42 -1.58 10.64
CA ILE A 86 9.37 -2.66 10.94
C ILE A 86 10.72 -2.08 11.39
N ASP A 87 11.28 -1.13 10.64
CA ASP A 87 12.58 -0.53 10.95
C ASP A 87 12.59 0.16 12.33
N MET A 88 11.48 0.84 12.69
CA MET A 88 11.30 1.44 14.01
C MET A 88 11.26 0.39 15.12
N LEU A 89 10.54 -0.71 14.91
CA LEU A 89 10.44 -1.79 15.90
C LEU A 89 11.76 -2.55 16.03
N GLU A 90 12.47 -2.78 14.93
CA GLU A 90 13.82 -3.35 14.92
C GLU A 90 14.80 -2.49 15.72
N THR A 91 14.77 -1.17 15.51
CA THR A 91 15.62 -0.22 16.24
C THR A 91 15.30 -0.20 17.73
N ASP A 92 14.02 -0.26 18.10
CA ASP A 92 13.57 -0.33 19.51
C ASP A 92 14.07 -1.62 20.18
N ILE A 93 13.94 -2.77 19.51
CA ILE A 93 14.44 -4.06 20.01
C ILE A 93 15.98 -4.04 20.18
N ARG A 94 16.71 -3.46 19.21
CA ARG A 94 18.17 -3.36 19.26
C ARG A 94 18.67 -2.49 20.43
N LYS A 95 17.91 -1.47 20.81
CA LYS A 95 18.30 -0.52 21.87
C LYS A 95 17.86 -0.95 23.27
N ASN A 96 16.69 -1.55 23.39
CA ASN A 96 16.00 -1.68 24.67
C ASN A 96 15.70 -3.14 25.08
N CYS A 97 15.98 -4.13 24.23
CA CYS A 97 15.78 -5.54 24.56
C CYS A 97 17.04 -6.14 25.21
N MET A 98 16.85 -7.00 26.23
CA MET A 98 17.94 -7.73 26.88
C MET A 98 18.67 -8.63 25.88
N THR A 99 20.00 -8.67 25.96
CA THR A 99 20.89 -9.34 25.00
C THR A 99 20.53 -10.81 24.76
N GLU A 100 20.09 -11.53 25.79
CA GLU A 100 19.75 -12.95 25.71
C GLU A 100 18.50 -13.24 24.85
N GLN A 101 17.49 -12.35 24.87
CA GLN A 101 16.24 -12.51 24.11
C GLN A 101 16.23 -11.70 22.82
N GLN A 102 17.18 -10.78 22.65
CA GLN A 102 17.21 -9.84 21.54
C GLN A 102 17.24 -10.54 20.18
N GLN A 103 18.10 -11.55 20.02
CA GLN A 103 18.21 -12.27 18.75
C GLN A 103 16.95 -13.08 18.42
N GLU A 104 16.33 -13.69 19.42
CA GLU A 104 15.07 -14.43 19.26
C GLU A 104 13.94 -13.50 18.78
N VAL A 105 13.81 -12.32 19.41
CA VAL A 105 12.80 -11.33 19.07
C VAL A 105 13.03 -10.73 17.68
N LEU A 106 14.29 -10.48 17.30
CA LEU A 106 14.66 -10.02 15.96
C LEU A 106 14.34 -11.06 14.88
N ASN A 107 14.64 -12.33 15.14
CA ASN A 107 14.30 -13.43 14.23
C ASN A 107 12.78 -13.51 14.04
N LEU A 108 12.00 -13.38 15.11
CA LEU A 108 10.54 -13.38 15.05
C LEU A 108 10.00 -12.18 14.25
N LEU A 109 10.56 -10.98 14.43
CA LEU A 109 10.19 -9.80 13.64
C LEU A 109 10.44 -10.05 12.14
N GLN A 110 11.58 -10.64 11.81
CA GLN A 110 11.94 -10.96 10.44
C GLN A 110 11.00 -12.02 9.83
N GLU A 111 10.67 -13.06 10.59
CA GLU A 111 9.78 -14.13 10.18
C GLU A 111 8.34 -13.66 10.02
N LYS A 112 7.77 -12.98 11.03
CA LYS A 112 6.36 -12.59 11.03
C LYS A 112 6.06 -11.33 10.24
N CYS A 113 6.99 -10.37 10.15
CA CYS A 113 6.71 -9.08 9.49
C CYS A 113 7.51 -8.91 8.19
N SER A 114 8.85 -9.01 8.24
CA SER A 114 9.69 -8.71 7.06
C SER A 114 9.48 -9.70 5.91
N SER A 115 9.20 -10.96 6.22
CA SER A 115 8.90 -11.98 5.20
C SER A 115 7.61 -11.68 4.43
N GLN A 116 6.62 -11.05 5.07
CA GLN A 116 5.32 -10.77 4.45
C GLN A 116 5.40 -9.72 3.35
N ILE A 117 6.43 -8.88 3.38
CA ILE A 117 6.73 -7.83 2.38
C ILE A 117 7.45 -8.41 1.16
N LYS A 118 8.12 -9.57 1.29
CA LYS A 118 8.92 -10.13 0.20
C LYS A 118 8.05 -10.50 -1.01
N LEU A 119 8.63 -10.34 -2.20
CA LEU A 119 8.02 -10.62 -3.52
C LEU A 119 7.29 -11.97 -3.62
N LYS A 120 7.68 -12.98 -2.84
CA LYS A 120 7.02 -14.29 -2.82
C LYS A 120 5.53 -14.20 -2.42
N ASN A 121 5.13 -13.16 -1.69
CA ASN A 121 3.74 -12.88 -1.31
C ASN A 121 2.96 -12.07 -2.36
N ILE A 122 3.61 -11.57 -3.42
CA ILE A 122 2.94 -10.82 -4.50
C ILE A 122 1.92 -11.69 -5.24
N PHE A 123 2.19 -12.99 -5.38
CA PHE A 123 1.24 -13.93 -5.98
C PHE A 123 -0.01 -14.19 -5.13
N ARG A 124 -0.03 -13.79 -3.85
CA ARG A 124 -1.21 -13.79 -2.99
C ARG A 124 -2.05 -12.51 -3.17
N ASN A 125 -1.45 -11.45 -3.70
CA ASN A 125 -2.08 -10.15 -3.97
C ASN A 125 -2.36 -9.94 -5.48
N ARG A 126 -2.68 -11.02 -6.21
CA ARG A 126 -2.95 -10.99 -7.66
C ARG A 126 -3.99 -9.93 -8.07
N PRO A 127 -5.13 -9.77 -7.38
CA PRO A 127 -6.14 -8.79 -7.78
C PRO A 127 -5.58 -7.35 -7.78
N PHE A 128 -4.89 -6.97 -6.70
CA PHE A 128 -4.28 -5.65 -6.62
C PHE A 128 -3.20 -5.46 -7.68
N LEU A 129 -2.35 -6.46 -7.92
CA LEU A 129 -1.27 -6.33 -8.91
C LEU A 129 -1.83 -6.12 -10.32
N VAL A 130 -2.87 -6.87 -10.70
CA VAL A 130 -3.54 -6.66 -12.00
C VAL A 130 -4.14 -5.26 -12.10
N ALA A 131 -4.85 -4.82 -11.06
CA ALA A 131 -5.48 -3.50 -11.05
C ALA A 131 -4.44 -2.37 -11.10
N TYR A 132 -3.31 -2.53 -10.39
CA TYR A 132 -2.21 -1.58 -10.38
C TYR A 132 -1.47 -1.51 -11.70
N LEU A 133 -1.19 -2.66 -12.35
CA LEU A 133 -0.57 -2.68 -13.68
C LEU A 133 -1.45 -1.98 -14.71
N PHE A 134 -2.76 -2.24 -14.68
CA PHE A 134 -3.71 -1.57 -15.57
C PHE A 134 -3.75 -0.06 -15.30
N PHE A 135 -3.77 0.36 -14.03
CA PHE A 135 -3.68 1.78 -13.66
C PHE A 135 -2.41 2.45 -14.16
N ALA A 136 -1.24 1.82 -13.97
CA ALA A 136 0.02 2.37 -14.43
C ALA A 136 0.05 2.55 -15.94
N TRP A 137 -0.47 1.57 -16.69
CA TRP A 137 -0.60 1.65 -18.13
C TRP A 137 -1.57 2.77 -18.57
N ALA A 138 -2.77 2.81 -17.99
CA ALA A 138 -3.77 3.85 -18.30
C ALA A 138 -3.27 5.26 -17.97
N PHE A 139 -2.56 5.41 -16.85
CA PHE A 139 -1.93 6.66 -16.46
C PHE A 139 -0.86 7.10 -17.47
N TRP A 140 0.00 6.16 -17.89
CA TRP A 140 1.03 6.43 -18.89
C TRP A 140 0.42 6.85 -20.23
N ASP A 141 -0.57 6.11 -20.71
CA ASP A 141 -1.27 6.37 -21.98
C ASP A 141 -1.90 7.78 -22.01
N LEU A 142 -2.58 8.17 -20.94
CA LEU A 142 -3.14 9.52 -20.83
C LEU A 142 -2.07 10.59 -20.67
N LEU A 143 -1.01 10.32 -19.91
CA LEU A 143 0.09 11.28 -19.74
C LEU A 143 0.76 11.57 -21.09
N GLU A 144 1.08 10.53 -21.86
CA GLU A 144 1.69 10.68 -23.18
C GLU A 144 0.78 11.43 -24.15
N SER A 145 -0.52 11.10 -24.14
CA SER A 145 -1.53 11.79 -24.96
C SER A 145 -1.63 13.29 -24.64
N ASN A 146 -1.63 13.66 -23.35
CA ASN A 146 -1.64 15.05 -22.92
C ASN A 146 -0.33 15.78 -23.28
N LEU A 147 0.82 15.14 -23.13
CA LEU A 147 2.12 15.72 -23.52
C LEU A 147 2.18 16.00 -25.03
N ARG A 148 1.73 15.06 -25.87
CA ARG A 148 1.66 15.26 -27.32
C ARG A 148 0.68 16.36 -27.74
N ALA A 149 -0.40 16.57 -26.98
CA ALA A 149 -1.33 17.67 -27.22
C ALA A 149 -0.68 19.02 -26.91
N LEU A 150 0.04 19.12 -25.79
CA LEU A 150 0.74 20.34 -25.40
C LEU A 150 1.89 20.69 -26.34
N SER A 151 2.64 19.71 -26.84
CA SER A 151 3.74 19.93 -27.79
C SER A 151 3.30 20.38 -29.19
N LYS A 152 1.99 20.38 -29.48
CA LYS A 152 1.43 20.93 -30.74
C LYS A 152 0.96 22.36 -30.60
N ILE A 153 0.84 22.86 -29.37
CA ILE A 153 0.35 24.20 -29.05
C ILE A 153 1.51 25.20 -28.91
N PHE A 154 2.70 24.70 -28.58
CA PHE A 154 3.97 25.44 -28.53
C PHE A 154 4.85 25.09 -29.72
#